data_AF-A0A9D8SEU4-F1
#
_entry.id   AF-A0A9D8SEU4-F1
#
_cell.length_a   1.000
_cell.length_b   1.000
_cell.length_c   1.000
_cell.angle_alpha   90.00
_cell.angle_beta   90.00
_cell.angle_gamma   90.00
#
_symmetry.space_group_name_H-M   'P 1'
#
loop_
_entity.id
_entity.type
_entity.pdbx_description
1 polymer ?
#
loop_
_entity_poly.entity_id
_entity_poly.type
_entity_poly.pdbx_seq_one_letter_code
_entity_poly.pdbx_strand_id
1 'polypeptide(L)'
;MIENIKEFRYEKSGVILFNSYSKIGTEVLSNLHLCRMEYEGKVFHSSEQLFYWLRLTGYPEHQEALLQCSTPKETKSMGDKFMNKLGISDDIYRDVQLLRLAIRVKYNCCKEFKAFLDNHPDIPIVEYAWWGDNEYGCVDEKSSLKYDWTQGSVIGKNVCGRIIRGVRDEPKDDNGLCIITRPECLDTMRPLTLFS
;
A
#
# COMPACT_ATOMS: atom_id res chain seq x y z
N MET A 1 0.74 10.20 -16.50
CA MET A 1 2.03 9.69 -17.03
C MET A 1 2.71 8.81 -15.98
N ILE A 2 2.42 7.50 -15.97
CA ILE A 2 3.36 6.48 -15.47
C ILE A 2 3.73 5.65 -16.70
N GLU A 3 4.46 6.26 -17.63
CA GLU A 3 4.99 5.52 -18.77
C GLU A 3 6.18 4.68 -18.26
N ASN A 4 6.03 3.37 -18.35
CA ASN A 4 7.00 2.32 -18.03
C ASN A 4 7.41 2.23 -16.55
N ILE A 5 6.58 1.56 -15.73
CA ILE A 5 7.07 0.99 -14.46
C ILE A 5 8.08 -0.11 -14.81
N LYS A 6 9.34 0.29 -14.89
CA LYS A 6 10.47 -0.59 -15.17
C LYS A 6 10.66 -1.57 -14.01
N GLU A 7 11.02 -2.80 -14.35
CA GLU A 7 11.49 -3.77 -13.35
C GLU A 7 12.90 -3.42 -12.89
N PHE A 8 13.15 -3.67 -11.60
CA PHE A 8 14.45 -3.48 -10.98
C PHE A 8 14.89 -4.78 -10.33
N ARG A 9 16.20 -5.04 -10.43
CA ARG A 9 16.86 -6.14 -9.72
C ARG A 9 17.51 -5.56 -8.46
N TYR A 10 17.29 -6.23 -7.34
CA TYR A 10 17.86 -5.86 -6.04
C TYR A 10 18.63 -7.05 -5.44
N GLU A 11 19.84 -6.82 -4.96
CA GLU A 11 20.54 -7.77 -4.10
C GLU A 11 19.92 -7.72 -2.70
N LYS A 12 19.51 -8.88 -2.16
CA LYS A 12 18.80 -8.93 -0.86
C LYS A 12 19.62 -8.34 0.29
N SER A 13 20.94 -8.47 0.24
CA SER A 13 21.87 -7.91 1.24
C SER A 13 21.96 -6.39 1.22
N GLY A 14 21.49 -5.72 0.15
CA GLY A 14 21.58 -4.27 -0.03
C GLY A 14 20.24 -3.53 0.15
N VAL A 15 19.20 -4.21 0.60
CA VAL A 15 17.84 -3.65 0.70
C VAL A 15 17.15 -4.03 2.01
N ILE A 16 16.14 -3.26 2.37
CA ILE A 16 15.19 -3.63 3.44
C ILE A 16 14.07 -4.43 2.79
N LEU A 17 14.07 -5.74 3.04
CA LEU A 17 12.97 -6.61 2.63
C LEU A 17 11.84 -6.55 3.65
N PHE A 18 10.61 -6.54 3.16
CA PHE A 18 9.42 -6.72 4.00
C PHE A 18 8.37 -7.53 3.24
N ASN A 19 7.47 -8.19 3.96
CA ASN A 19 6.20 -8.61 3.42
C ASN A 19 5.17 -8.80 4.54
N SER A 20 3.93 -9.05 4.14
CA SER A 20 2.79 -9.17 5.05
C SER A 20 2.71 -10.48 5.84
N TYR A 21 3.64 -11.43 5.62
CA TYR A 21 3.58 -12.79 6.18
C TYR A 21 4.74 -13.15 7.11
N SER A 22 5.81 -12.37 7.07
CA SER A 22 7.03 -12.62 7.83
C SER A 22 7.07 -11.79 9.11
N LYS A 23 7.77 -12.31 10.13
CA LYS A 23 8.03 -11.61 11.38
C LYS A 23 9.52 -11.30 11.53
N ILE A 24 10.05 -10.45 10.66
CA ILE A 24 11.50 -10.15 10.58
C ILE A 24 11.85 -8.72 11.01
N GLY A 25 10.94 -8.02 11.72
CA GLY A 25 11.18 -6.66 12.23
C GLY A 25 10.92 -5.53 11.22
N THR A 26 10.38 -5.85 10.04
CA THR A 26 10.01 -4.89 8.99
C THR A 26 8.51 -4.88 8.71
N GLU A 27 7.72 -5.49 9.59
CA GLU A 27 6.27 -5.65 9.48
C GLU A 27 5.57 -4.30 9.41
N VAL A 28 6.13 -3.27 10.07
CA VAL A 28 5.62 -1.90 10.04
C VAL A 28 5.51 -1.36 8.62
N LEU A 29 6.30 -1.84 7.66
CA LEU A 29 6.24 -1.44 6.26
C LEU A 29 5.03 -2.01 5.50
N SER A 30 4.49 -3.15 5.94
CA SER A 30 3.36 -3.81 5.28
C SER A 30 2.07 -2.99 5.34
N ASN A 31 1.26 -3.05 4.28
CA ASN A 31 -0.11 -2.50 4.30
C ASN A 31 -1.04 -3.21 5.28
N LEU A 32 -0.70 -4.44 5.68
CA LEU A 32 -1.42 -5.20 6.70
C LEU A 32 -0.91 -4.91 8.12
N HIS A 33 0.00 -3.97 8.31
CA HIS A 33 0.40 -3.54 9.66
C HIS A 33 -0.76 -2.82 10.34
N LEU A 34 -1.13 -3.31 11.53
CA LEU A 34 -2.16 -2.72 12.37
C LEU A 34 -1.65 -1.41 12.98
N CYS A 35 -2.25 -0.29 12.58
CA CYS A 35 -1.99 1.02 13.17
C CYS A 35 -3.24 1.89 13.11
N ARG A 36 -3.52 2.64 14.18
CA ARG A 36 -4.62 3.60 14.19
C ARG A 36 -4.26 4.76 13.28
N MET A 37 -5.11 5.02 12.29
CA MET A 37 -4.99 6.12 11.34
C MET A 37 -6.28 6.93 11.35
N GLU A 38 -6.18 8.21 11.01
CA GLU A 38 -7.33 9.10 10.94
C GLU A 38 -7.34 9.86 9.62
N TYR A 39 -8.45 9.80 8.91
CA TYR A 39 -8.62 10.46 7.61
C TYR A 39 -10.09 10.85 7.42
N GLU A 40 -10.35 12.10 7.04
CA GLU A 40 -11.71 12.66 6.85
C GLU A 40 -12.66 12.39 8.04
N GLY A 41 -12.15 12.53 9.27
CA GLY A 41 -12.91 12.31 10.51
C GLY A 41 -13.24 10.85 10.81
N LYS A 42 -12.70 9.90 10.04
CA LYS A 42 -12.89 8.46 10.23
C LYS A 42 -11.61 7.81 10.74
N VAL A 43 -11.78 6.76 11.53
CA VAL A 43 -10.68 5.97 12.09
C VAL A 43 -10.51 4.69 11.27
N PHE A 44 -9.27 4.39 10.93
CA PHE A 44 -8.85 3.18 10.23
C PHE A 44 -7.80 2.44 11.06
N HIS A 45 -7.69 1.13 10.86
CA HIS A 45 -6.78 0.24 11.59
C HIS A 45 -5.61 -0.25 10.73
N SER A 46 -5.57 0.08 9.44
CA SER A 46 -4.45 -0.17 8.54
C SER A 46 -4.56 0.62 7.25
N SER A 47 -3.44 0.78 6.53
CA SER A 47 -3.45 1.35 5.17
C SER A 47 -4.26 0.51 4.19
N GLU A 48 -4.34 -0.81 4.39
CA GLU A 48 -5.25 -1.69 3.63
C GLU A 48 -6.72 -1.28 3.79
N GLN A 49 -7.16 -0.99 5.03
CA GLN A 49 -8.54 -0.59 5.30
C GLN A 49 -8.90 0.73 4.64
N LEU A 50 -8.02 1.73 4.76
CA LEU A 50 -8.19 3.00 4.08
C LEU A 50 -8.16 2.82 2.56
N PHE A 51 -7.27 1.99 2.02
CA PHE A 51 -7.18 1.73 0.58
C PHE A 51 -8.47 1.18 -0.01
N TYR A 52 -9.05 0.11 0.55
CA TYR A 52 -10.33 -0.42 0.06
C TYR A 52 -11.50 0.54 0.29
N TRP A 53 -11.49 1.29 1.40
CA TRP A 53 -12.49 2.32 1.65
C TRP A 53 -12.45 3.40 0.55
N LEU A 54 -11.26 3.82 0.13
CA LEU A 54 -11.09 4.76 -0.99
C LEU A 54 -11.51 4.15 -2.33
N ARG A 55 -11.19 2.88 -2.61
CA ARG A 55 -11.61 2.19 -3.86
C ARG A 55 -13.13 2.13 -4.02
N LEU A 56 -13.86 2.08 -2.91
CA LEU A 56 -15.32 2.04 -2.87
C LEU A 56 -15.97 3.43 -2.71
N THR A 57 -15.24 4.51 -3.01
CA THR A 57 -15.85 5.86 -3.07
C THR A 57 -17.01 5.86 -4.05
N GLY A 58 -18.15 6.45 -3.64
CA GLY A 58 -19.41 6.38 -4.36
C GLY A 58 -20.33 5.23 -3.93
N TYR A 59 -19.86 4.34 -3.05
CA TYR A 59 -20.61 3.21 -2.51
C TYR A 59 -20.65 3.26 -0.96
N PRO A 60 -21.39 4.20 -0.36
CA PRO A 60 -21.32 4.50 1.08
C PRO A 60 -21.64 3.31 1.98
N GLU A 61 -22.59 2.44 1.60
CA GLU A 61 -22.92 1.23 2.37
C GLU A 61 -21.75 0.26 2.48
N HIS A 62 -20.98 0.12 1.40
CA HIS A 62 -19.81 -0.76 1.36
C HIS A 62 -18.62 -0.13 2.10
N GLN A 63 -18.47 1.19 1.99
CA GLN A 63 -17.50 1.95 2.76
C GLN A 63 -17.75 1.82 4.27
N GLU A 64 -19.00 1.96 4.72
CA GLU A 64 -19.35 1.81 6.12
C GLU A 64 -19.08 0.38 6.62
N ALA A 65 -19.42 -0.63 5.81
CA ALA A 65 -19.11 -2.03 6.16
C ALA A 65 -17.60 -2.26 6.33
N LEU A 66 -16.76 -1.65 5.50
CA LEU A 66 -15.30 -1.75 5.66
C LEU A 66 -14.77 -1.10 6.94
N LEU A 67 -15.41 -0.03 7.44
CA LEU A 67 -15.01 0.60 8.72
C LEU A 67 -15.26 -0.33 9.92
N GLN A 68 -16.18 -1.28 9.80
CA GLN A 68 -16.48 -2.26 10.84
C GLN A 68 -15.46 -3.41 10.88
N CYS A 69 -14.62 -3.58 9.86
CA CYS A 69 -13.57 -4.59 9.86
C CYS A 69 -12.53 -4.31 10.94
N SER A 70 -12.19 -5.33 11.72
CA SER A 70 -11.20 -5.22 12.81
C SER A 70 -9.80 -5.60 12.37
N THR A 71 -9.65 -6.27 11.22
CA THR A 71 -8.34 -6.72 10.74
C THR A 71 -8.13 -6.42 9.25
N PRO A 72 -6.87 -6.22 8.80
CA PRO A 72 -6.56 -5.95 7.39
C PRO A 72 -6.93 -7.11 6.48
N LYS A 73 -6.82 -8.36 6.97
CA LYS A 73 -7.20 -9.56 6.21
C LYS A 73 -8.71 -9.62 5.97
N GLU A 74 -9.50 -9.28 6.99
CA GLU A 74 -10.96 -9.17 6.88
C GLU A 74 -11.34 -8.07 5.90
N THR A 75 -10.72 -6.88 6.01
CA THR A 75 -10.92 -5.80 5.04
C THR A 75 -10.62 -6.26 3.63
N LYS A 76 -9.46 -6.88 3.39
CA LYS A 76 -9.08 -7.34 2.06
C LYS A 76 -10.11 -8.31 1.48
N SER A 77 -10.49 -9.33 2.27
CA SER A 77 -11.48 -10.32 1.86
C SER A 77 -12.85 -9.68 1.55
N MET A 78 -13.31 -8.76 2.39
CA MET A 78 -14.59 -8.06 2.20
C MET A 78 -14.53 -7.10 1.01
N GLY A 79 -13.45 -6.34 0.89
CA GLY A 79 -13.19 -5.41 -0.19
C GLY A 79 -13.17 -6.12 -1.55
N ASP A 80 -12.42 -7.22 -1.68
CA ASP A 80 -12.40 -8.04 -2.89
C ASP A 80 -13.80 -8.55 -3.27
N LYS A 81 -14.58 -9.01 -2.28
CA LYS A 81 -15.96 -9.44 -2.50
C LYS A 81 -16.84 -8.29 -3.03
N PHE A 82 -16.71 -7.09 -2.49
CA PHE A 82 -17.47 -5.92 -2.93
C PHE A 82 -17.08 -5.46 -4.33
N MET A 83 -15.77 -5.36 -4.60
CA MET A 83 -15.25 -4.98 -5.92
C MET A 83 -15.75 -5.94 -7.01
N ASN A 84 -15.67 -7.26 -6.75
CA ASN A 84 -16.19 -8.29 -7.66
C ASN A 84 -17.70 -8.16 -7.88
N LYS A 85 -18.48 -7.99 -6.79
CA LYS A 85 -19.95 -7.84 -6.88
C LYS A 85 -20.36 -6.62 -7.68
N LEU A 86 -19.60 -5.52 -7.56
CA LEU A 86 -19.88 -4.25 -8.23
C LEU A 86 -19.28 -4.18 -9.64
N GLY A 87 -18.52 -5.20 -10.07
CA GLY A 87 -17.85 -5.20 -11.37
C GLY A 87 -16.75 -4.15 -11.49
N ILE A 88 -16.16 -3.72 -10.37
CA ILE A 88 -15.06 -2.75 -10.37
C ILE A 88 -13.78 -3.50 -10.69
N SER A 89 -13.19 -3.23 -11.85
CA SER A 89 -11.92 -3.82 -12.28
C SER A 89 -10.72 -3.15 -11.63
N ASP A 90 -9.60 -3.86 -11.59
CA ASP A 90 -8.32 -3.28 -11.19
C ASP A 90 -7.87 -2.21 -12.19
N ASP A 91 -7.44 -1.07 -11.65
CA ASP A 91 -6.82 0.03 -12.40
C ASP A 91 -5.56 0.42 -11.64
N ILE A 92 -4.42 -0.04 -12.15
CA ILE A 92 -3.13 0.15 -11.49
C ILE A 92 -2.79 1.63 -11.27
N TYR A 93 -3.19 2.52 -12.19
CA TYR A 93 -2.88 3.95 -12.06
C TYR A 93 -3.69 4.58 -10.95
N ARG A 94 -4.96 4.19 -10.84
CA ARG A 94 -5.84 4.60 -9.76
C ARG A 94 -5.37 4.01 -8.44
N ASP A 95 -5.12 2.70 -8.39
CA ASP A 95 -4.75 1.99 -7.18
C ASP A 95 -3.42 2.49 -6.60
N VAL A 96 -2.44 2.85 -7.44
CA VAL A 96 -1.20 3.52 -7.01
C VAL A 96 -1.47 4.85 -6.31
N GLN A 97 -2.39 5.67 -6.83
CA GLN A 97 -2.72 6.96 -6.21
C GLN A 97 -3.43 6.78 -4.87
N LEU A 98 -4.39 5.83 -4.80
CA LEU A 98 -5.12 5.54 -3.57
C LEU A 98 -4.22 4.93 -2.50
N LEU A 99 -3.34 4.00 -2.89
CA LEU A 99 -2.37 3.41 -1.98
C LEU A 99 -1.38 4.46 -1.48
N ARG A 100 -0.88 5.35 -2.36
CA ARG A 100 -0.01 6.46 -1.97
C ARG A 100 -0.69 7.38 -0.96
N LEU A 101 -1.97 7.70 -1.14
CA LEU A 101 -2.74 8.44 -0.14
C LEU A 101 -2.79 7.70 1.20
N ALA A 102 -3.13 6.40 1.19
CA ALA A 102 -3.20 5.60 2.41
C ALA A 102 -1.86 5.54 3.16
N ILE A 103 -0.74 5.44 2.42
CA ILE A 103 0.61 5.46 3.00
C ILE A 103 0.97 6.84 3.57
N ARG A 104 0.55 7.96 2.95
CA ARG A 104 0.72 9.31 3.54
C ARG A 104 0.02 9.43 4.88
N VAL A 105 -1.23 8.96 4.95
CA VAL A 105 -1.99 8.96 6.21
C VAL A 105 -1.29 8.09 7.24
N LYS A 106 -0.80 6.90 6.85
CA LYS A 106 0.01 6.04 7.72
C LYS A 106 1.27 6.75 8.23
N TYR A 107 2.00 7.46 7.36
CA TYR A 107 3.17 8.26 7.74
C TYR A 107 2.84 9.32 8.79
N ASN A 108 1.68 9.98 8.66
CA ASN A 108 1.27 11.02 9.60
C ASN A 108 0.79 10.46 10.95
N CYS A 109 0.17 9.28 10.96
CA CYS A 109 -0.46 8.72 12.18
C CYS A 109 0.40 7.67 12.90
N CYS A 110 1.20 6.89 12.18
CA CYS A 110 1.98 5.77 12.73
C CYS A 110 3.43 6.21 13.00
N LYS A 111 3.72 6.55 14.26
CA LYS A 111 5.05 6.99 14.70
C LYS A 111 6.17 6.00 14.37
N GLU A 112 5.89 4.71 14.54
CA GLU A 112 6.85 3.64 14.24
C GLU A 112 7.19 3.60 12.75
N PHE A 113 6.19 3.66 11.88
CA PHE A 113 6.39 3.70 10.43
C PHE A 113 7.17 4.93 10.00
N LYS A 114 6.80 6.11 10.50
CA LYS A 114 7.51 7.37 10.24
C LYS A 114 8.97 7.28 10.67
N ALA A 115 9.22 6.89 11.91
CA ALA A 115 10.58 6.75 12.44
C ALA A 115 11.41 5.73 11.64
N PHE A 116 10.79 4.61 11.23
CA PHE A 116 11.46 3.63 10.39
C PHE A 116 11.93 4.24 9.06
N LEU A 117 11.05 4.97 8.36
CA LEU A 117 11.41 5.58 7.07
C LEU A 117 12.45 6.70 7.21
N ASP A 118 12.33 7.52 8.25
CA ASP A 118 13.23 8.65 8.48
C ASP A 118 14.65 8.17 8.86
N ASN A 119 14.76 7.01 9.53
CA ASN A 119 16.05 6.42 9.91
C ASN A 119 16.75 5.63 8.78
N HIS A 120 16.06 5.36 7.67
CA HIS A 120 16.61 4.61 6.54
C HIS A 120 16.48 5.39 5.21
N PRO A 121 17.12 6.56 5.08
CA PRO A 121 16.94 7.45 3.93
C PRO A 121 17.43 6.86 2.58
N ASP A 122 18.49 6.07 2.64
CA ASP A 122 19.25 5.69 1.44
C ASP A 122 19.11 4.22 1.04
N ILE A 123 18.47 3.40 1.88
CA ILE A 123 18.32 1.97 1.64
C ILE A 123 17.01 1.72 0.88
N PRO A 124 17.02 1.02 -0.27
CA PRO A 124 15.79 0.64 -0.95
C PRO A 124 14.91 -0.24 -0.07
N ILE A 125 13.61 0.06 -0.06
CA ILE A 125 12.59 -0.76 0.58
C ILE A 125 11.94 -1.62 -0.50
N VAL A 126 11.91 -2.93 -0.29
CA VAL A 126 11.46 -3.91 -1.31
C VAL A 126 10.45 -4.87 -0.71
N GLU A 127 9.25 -4.93 -1.29
CA GLU A 127 8.26 -5.93 -0.92
C GLU A 127 8.66 -7.29 -1.48
N TYR A 128 9.00 -8.23 -0.60
CA TYR A 128 9.39 -9.59 -0.98
C TYR A 128 8.16 -10.49 -1.15
N ALA A 129 7.73 -10.61 -2.40
CA ALA A 129 6.52 -11.30 -2.81
C ALA A 129 6.82 -12.69 -3.40
N TRP A 130 7.37 -13.60 -2.59
CA TRP A 130 7.71 -14.97 -3.00
C TRP A 130 6.54 -15.77 -3.62
N TRP A 131 5.31 -15.29 -3.47
CA TRP A 131 4.08 -15.85 -4.05
C TRP A 131 3.84 -15.46 -5.52
N GLY A 132 4.72 -14.67 -6.14
CA GLY A 132 4.70 -14.40 -7.58
C GLY A 132 4.18 -13.02 -7.99
N ASP A 133 3.96 -12.10 -7.05
CA ASP A 133 3.56 -10.71 -7.38
C ASP A 133 4.80 -9.86 -7.74
N ASN A 134 5.03 -9.68 -9.03
CA ASN A 134 6.09 -8.83 -9.57
C ASN A 134 5.63 -7.39 -9.86
N GLU A 135 4.36 -7.05 -9.63
CA GLU A 135 3.80 -5.71 -9.84
C GLU A 135 4.01 -4.84 -8.60
N TYR A 136 3.45 -5.28 -7.46
CA TYR A 136 3.57 -4.53 -6.21
C TYR A 136 4.88 -4.82 -5.47
N GLY A 137 5.43 -6.02 -5.63
CA GLY A 137 6.68 -6.46 -5.01
C GLY A 137 7.74 -6.94 -5.99
N CYS A 138 8.62 -7.79 -5.46
CA CYS A 138 9.66 -8.51 -6.17
C CYS A 138 9.66 -9.99 -5.79
N VAL A 139 9.97 -10.84 -6.76
CA VAL A 139 10.07 -12.30 -6.61
C VAL A 139 11.53 -12.73 -6.64
N ASP A 140 11.87 -13.91 -6.14
CA ASP A 140 13.21 -14.47 -6.31
C ASP A 140 13.57 -14.69 -7.77
N GLU A 141 14.77 -14.27 -8.17
CA GLU A 141 15.31 -14.60 -9.50
C GLU A 141 15.62 -16.10 -9.62
N LYS A 142 15.99 -16.74 -8.49
CA LYS A 142 16.22 -18.19 -8.39
C LYS A 142 15.19 -18.81 -7.47
N SER A 143 14.31 -19.65 -8.01
CA SER A 143 13.25 -20.33 -7.26
C SER A 143 13.78 -21.20 -6.11
N SER A 144 15.03 -21.69 -6.19
CA SER A 144 15.68 -22.44 -5.11
C SER A 144 15.98 -21.61 -3.85
N LEU A 145 15.93 -20.28 -3.94
CA LEU A 145 16.14 -19.35 -2.82
C LEU A 145 14.83 -18.84 -2.21
N LYS A 146 13.71 -19.48 -2.53
CA LYS A 146 12.42 -19.16 -1.93
C LYS A 146 12.50 -19.22 -0.41
N TYR A 147 12.02 -18.18 0.26
CA TYR A 147 12.07 -17.97 1.71
C TYR A 147 13.45 -17.65 2.31
N ASP A 148 14.52 -17.59 1.50
CA ASP A 148 15.79 -17.04 1.96
C ASP A 148 15.72 -15.51 1.91
N TRP A 149 15.87 -14.84 3.04
CA TRP A 149 15.78 -13.38 3.13
C TRP A 149 17.12 -12.67 2.93
N THR A 150 18.21 -13.42 2.82
CA THR A 150 19.57 -12.90 2.90
C THR A 150 20.37 -13.13 1.63
N GLN A 151 20.10 -14.22 0.92
CA GLN A 151 20.89 -14.64 -0.24
C GLN A 151 20.18 -14.43 -1.57
N GLY A 152 20.97 -14.01 -2.55
CA GLY A 152 20.56 -13.82 -3.93
C GLY A 152 19.87 -12.49 -4.20
N SER A 153 19.17 -12.47 -5.31
CA SER A 153 18.52 -11.30 -5.88
C SER A 153 17.03 -11.50 -6.05
N VAL A 154 16.29 -10.40 -5.94
CA VAL A 154 14.87 -10.33 -6.27
C VAL A 154 14.65 -9.37 -7.43
N ILE A 155 13.63 -9.63 -8.25
CA ILE A 155 13.27 -8.83 -9.41
C ILE A 155 11.77 -8.52 -9.43
N GLY A 156 11.42 -7.30 -9.81
CA GLY A 156 10.04 -6.88 -10.00
C GLY A 156 9.93 -5.36 -10.11
N LYS A 157 8.70 -4.87 -10.25
CA LYS A 157 8.38 -3.44 -10.33
C LYS A 157 8.46 -2.74 -8.97
N ASN A 158 8.26 -3.48 -7.88
CA ASN A 158 8.33 -2.99 -6.50
C ASN A 158 7.51 -1.71 -6.26
N VAL A 159 6.28 -1.65 -6.80
CA VAL A 159 5.44 -0.45 -6.70
C VAL A 159 5.20 -0.06 -5.23
N CYS A 160 4.96 -1.02 -4.35
CA CYS A 160 4.69 -0.77 -2.94
C CYS A 160 5.88 -0.14 -2.22
N GLY A 161 7.07 -0.75 -2.34
CA GLY A 161 8.29 -0.22 -1.74
C GLY A 161 8.68 1.18 -2.26
N ARG A 162 8.42 1.44 -3.55
CA ARG A 162 8.64 2.76 -4.16
C ARG A 162 7.64 3.81 -3.68
N ILE A 163 6.37 3.45 -3.49
CA ILE A 163 5.37 4.36 -2.90
C ILE A 163 5.78 4.72 -1.47
N ILE A 164 6.13 3.72 -0.65
CA ILE A 164 6.58 3.91 0.73
C ILE A 164 7.74 4.89 0.81
N ARG A 165 8.79 4.67 0.01
CA ARG A 165 9.94 5.60 -0.05
C ARG A 165 9.53 6.97 -0.56
N GLY A 166 8.72 7.03 -1.62
CA GLY A 166 8.28 8.29 -2.23
C GLY A 166 7.51 9.18 -1.26
N VAL A 167 6.71 8.62 -0.35
CA VAL A 167 5.96 9.37 0.66
C VAL A 167 6.88 10.09 1.66
N ARG A 168 8.04 9.51 2.00
CA ARG A 168 9.02 10.20 2.86
C ARG A 168 9.48 11.51 2.25
N ASP A 169 9.82 11.49 0.96
CA ASP A 169 10.41 12.62 0.22
C ASP A 169 9.38 13.68 -0.22
N GLU A 170 8.10 13.49 0.11
CA GLU A 170 7.05 14.46 -0.23
C GLU A 170 7.08 15.72 0.64
N PRO A 171 6.53 16.83 0.12
CA PRO A 171 6.36 18.07 0.88
C PRO A 171 5.69 17.82 2.24
N LYS A 172 6.26 18.45 3.27
CA LYS A 172 5.75 18.41 4.64
C LYS A 172 5.24 19.78 5.07
N ASP A 173 4.35 19.80 6.04
CA ASP A 173 4.02 21.01 6.79
C ASP A 173 5.13 21.36 7.81
N ASP A 174 4.94 22.44 8.57
CA ASP A 174 5.88 22.90 9.60
C ASP A 174 6.08 21.88 10.74
N ASN A 175 5.20 20.88 10.86
CA ASN A 175 5.28 19.80 11.85
C ASN A 175 5.96 18.54 11.28
N GLY A 176 6.44 18.57 10.04
CA GLY A 176 7.07 17.41 9.40
C GLY A 176 6.08 16.31 8.97
N LEU A 177 4.79 16.64 8.84
CA LEU A 177 3.74 15.74 8.37
C LEU A 177 3.52 15.91 6.86
N CYS A 178 3.22 14.82 6.15
CA CYS A 178 2.82 14.88 4.74
C CYS A 178 1.61 15.80 4.58
N ILE A 179 1.68 16.72 3.62
CA ILE A 179 0.50 17.47 3.18
C ILE A 179 -0.44 16.49 2.48
N ILE A 180 -1.65 16.33 3.03
CA ILE A 180 -2.66 15.42 2.49
C ILE A 180 -3.53 16.16 1.48
N THR A 181 -3.40 15.81 0.21
CA THR A 181 -4.30 16.27 -0.86
C THR A 181 -5.16 15.13 -1.36
N ARG A 182 -6.44 15.44 -1.67
CA ARG A 182 -7.37 14.50 -2.28
C ARG A 182 -6.93 14.19 -3.71
N PRO A 183 -6.71 12.92 -4.10
CA PRO A 183 -6.38 12.55 -5.46
C PRO A 183 -7.52 12.87 -6.43
N GLU A 184 -7.20 13.40 -7.61
CA GLU A 184 -8.18 13.72 -8.67
C GLU A 184 -9.01 12.50 -9.10
N CYS A 185 -8.42 11.29 -9.03
CA CYS A 185 -9.13 10.06 -9.34
C CYS A 185 -10.32 9.77 -8.42
N LEU A 186 -10.39 10.41 -7.24
CA LEU A 186 -11.55 10.33 -6.35
C LEU A 186 -12.74 11.17 -6.86
N ASP A 187 -12.49 12.22 -7.64
CA ASP A 187 -13.54 13.14 -8.10
C ASP A 187 -14.24 12.62 -9.36
N THR A 188 -13.58 11.74 -10.12
CA THR A 188 -14.14 11.06 -11.28
C THR A 188 -14.94 9.80 -10.93
N MET A 189 -14.95 9.39 -9.66
CA MET A 189 -15.77 8.28 -9.18
C MET A 189 -17.23 8.71 -9.03
N ARG A 190 -17.92 8.87 -10.17
CA ARG A 190 -19.37 8.90 -10.15
C ARG A 190 -19.85 7.48 -9.86
N PRO A 191 -20.87 7.29 -9.02
CA PRO A 191 -21.65 6.07 -9.06
C PRO A 191 -22.05 5.89 -10.53
N LEU A 192 -21.73 4.73 -11.13
CA LEU A 192 -22.44 4.32 -12.33
C LEU A 192 -23.91 4.39 -11.94
N THR A 193 -24.60 5.44 -12.37
CA THR A 193 -26.05 5.52 -12.23
C THR A 193 -26.54 4.25 -12.87
N LEU A 194 -27.04 3.34 -12.03
CA LEU A 194 -27.68 2.11 -12.47
C LEU A 194 -28.70 2.56 -13.51
N PHE A 195 -28.44 2.23 -14.78
CA PHE A 195 -29.48 2.31 -15.79
C PHE A 195 -30.56 1.35 -15.30
N SER A 196 -31.61 1.94 -14.73
CA SER A 196 -32.84 1.29 -14.30
C SER A 196 -33.57 0.67 -15.48
#